data_AF-A0A2Y9QPK0-F1
#
_entry.id   AF-A0A2Y9QPK0-F1
#
_cell.length_a   1.000
_cell.length_b   1.000
_cell.length_c   1.000
_cell.angle_alpha   90.00
_cell.angle_beta   90.00
_cell.angle_gamma   90.00
#
_symmetry.space_group_name_H-M   'P 1'
#
loop_
_entity.id
_entity.type
_entity.pdbx_description
1 polymer ?
#
loop_
_entity_poly.entity_id
_entity_poly.type
_entity_poly.pdbx_seq_one_letter_code
_entity_poly.pdbx_strand_id
1 'polypeptide(L)'
;MGNEYKKIVLLKGLEEINDYHFNIVKSLLAYDLQLTKKMQEECDRIKIADLMEKKFRGAACVDKLIELFKDIKDLKKDITKKLRRAKLKVAKKIKEKTKTPRKSSNQGRSCPVTSTTATQEGQKRKNTVKEKPVTKKQKVSQEQSQPPCPSGASTSATMDHPSPPQISSSSSSFISLTEEESERDAASTPVQENTAV
;
A
#
# COMPACT_ATOMS: atom_id res chain seq x y z
N MET A 1 -1.72 6.81 -18.38
CA MET A 1 -1.10 7.34 -17.14
C MET A 1 -0.85 6.15 -16.22
N GLY A 2 0.40 5.75 -15.99
CA GLY A 2 0.69 4.63 -15.07
C GLY A 2 0.19 4.95 -13.66
N ASN A 3 -0.41 3.98 -12.98
CA ASN A 3 -1.09 4.20 -11.72
C ASN A 3 -0.11 4.65 -10.62
N GLU A 4 -0.20 5.92 -10.21
CA GLU A 4 0.71 6.54 -9.23
C GLU A 4 0.58 5.87 -7.85
N TYR A 5 -0.58 5.30 -7.51
CA TYR A 5 -0.81 4.61 -6.23
C TYR A 5 -0.24 3.19 -6.24
N LYS A 6 -0.39 2.43 -7.33
CA LYS A 6 0.31 1.15 -7.53
C LYS A 6 1.83 1.28 -7.32
N LYS A 7 2.44 2.36 -7.83
CA LYS A 7 3.87 2.63 -7.61
C LYS A 7 4.23 2.80 -6.14
N ILE A 8 3.33 3.39 -5.34
CA ILE A 8 3.53 3.53 -3.89
C ILE A 8 3.46 2.14 -3.24
N VAL A 9 2.47 1.32 -3.59
CA VAL A 9 2.32 -0.04 -3.05
C VAL A 9 3.58 -0.87 -3.29
N LEU A 10 4.09 -0.87 -4.52
CA LEU A 10 5.28 -1.65 -4.88
C LEU A 10 6.55 -1.07 -4.24
N LEU A 11 6.92 0.16 -4.64
CA LEU A 11 8.26 0.71 -4.36
C LEU A 11 8.42 1.21 -2.92
N LYS A 12 7.32 1.54 -2.24
CA LYS A 12 7.35 2.09 -0.88
C LYS A 12 6.75 1.17 0.18
N GLY A 13 6.31 0.00 -0.25
CA GLY A 13 5.62 -0.96 0.59
C GLY A 13 6.24 -2.34 0.44
N LEU A 14 5.87 -3.04 -0.64
CA LEU A 14 6.24 -4.45 -0.84
C LEU A 14 7.73 -4.66 -1.10
N GLU A 15 8.41 -3.71 -1.74
CA GLU A 15 9.87 -3.78 -1.98
C GLU A 15 10.69 -3.52 -0.71
N GLU A 16 10.14 -2.77 0.26
CA GLU A 16 10.84 -2.38 1.48
C GLU A 16 10.80 -3.45 2.58
N ILE A 17 10.05 -4.53 2.36
CA ILE A 17 9.91 -5.63 3.31
C ILE A 17 10.70 -6.85 2.86
N ASN A 18 11.15 -7.64 3.83
CA ASN A 18 11.83 -8.90 3.56
C ASN A 18 10.82 -10.00 3.13
N ASP A 19 11.35 -11.13 2.69
CA ASP A 19 10.52 -12.23 2.17
C ASP A 19 9.63 -12.88 3.23
N TYR A 20 10.08 -12.90 4.48
CA TYR A 20 9.28 -13.41 5.60
C TYR A 20 8.02 -12.56 5.81
N HIS A 21 8.17 -11.24 5.92
CA HIS A 21 7.05 -10.32 6.05
C HIS A 21 6.20 -10.29 4.79
N PHE A 22 6.81 -10.41 3.61
CA PHE A 22 6.07 -10.51 2.36
C PHE A 22 5.18 -11.75 2.31
N ASN A 23 5.65 -12.90 2.79
CA ASN A 23 4.84 -14.11 2.91
C ASN A 23 3.67 -13.91 3.89
N ILE A 24 3.88 -13.24 5.02
CA ILE A 24 2.78 -12.88 5.93
C ILE A 24 1.74 -12.02 5.20
N VAL A 25 2.19 -11.00 4.46
CA VAL A 25 1.32 -10.11 3.69
C VAL A 25 0.52 -10.88 2.62
N LYS A 26 1.15 -11.81 1.89
CA LYS A 26 0.46 -12.68 0.94
C LYS A 26 -0.62 -13.52 1.59
N SER A 27 -0.36 -14.05 2.79
CA SER A 27 -1.34 -14.83 3.56
C SER A 27 -2.51 -13.97 4.03
N LEU A 28 -2.24 -12.76 4.54
CA LEU A 28 -3.30 -11.84 4.99
C LEU A 28 -4.15 -11.31 3.83
N LEU A 29 -3.56 -11.12 2.65
CA LEU A 29 -4.26 -10.69 1.44
C LEU A 29 -4.97 -11.82 0.69
N ALA A 30 -4.79 -13.08 1.10
CA ALA A 30 -5.26 -14.25 0.36
C ALA A 30 -6.75 -14.18 0.05
N TYR A 31 -7.55 -13.86 1.08
CA TYR A 31 -8.99 -13.76 0.96
C TYR A 31 -9.41 -12.58 0.07
N ASP A 32 -8.87 -11.40 0.36
CA ASP A 32 -9.21 -10.16 -0.34
C ASP A 32 -8.85 -10.19 -1.83
N LEU A 33 -7.72 -10.80 -2.16
CA LEU A 33 -7.23 -10.94 -3.53
C LEU A 33 -7.66 -12.26 -4.19
N GLN A 34 -8.36 -13.13 -3.47
CA GLN A 34 -8.78 -14.48 -3.92
C GLN A 34 -7.59 -15.32 -4.41
N LEU A 35 -6.49 -15.32 -3.65
CA LEU A 35 -5.30 -16.11 -3.95
C LEU A 35 -5.52 -17.56 -3.53
N THR A 36 -5.29 -18.49 -4.45
CA THR A 36 -5.15 -19.90 -4.11
C THR A 36 -3.77 -20.17 -3.52
N LYS A 37 -3.59 -21.29 -2.81
CA LYS A 37 -2.29 -21.67 -2.22
C LYS A 37 -1.16 -21.68 -3.26
N LYS A 38 -1.42 -22.27 -4.43
CA LYS A 38 -0.50 -22.27 -5.57
C LYS A 38 -0.16 -20.85 -6.05
N MET A 39 -1.16 -19.97 -6.16
CA MET A 39 -0.91 -18.58 -6.56
C MET A 39 -0.06 -17.83 -5.54
N GLN A 40 -0.21 -18.08 -4.25
CA GLN A 40 0.61 -17.40 -3.23
C GLN A 40 2.09 -17.73 -3.36
N GLU A 41 2.44 -18.96 -3.74
CA GLU A 41 3.82 -19.38 -3.96
C GLU A 41 4.42 -18.70 -5.19
N GLU A 42 3.65 -18.58 -6.28
CA GLU A 42 4.07 -17.99 -7.56
C GLU A 42 3.98 -16.46 -7.63
N CYS A 43 3.28 -15.84 -6.67
CA CYS A 43 3.11 -14.39 -6.63
C CYS A 43 4.37 -13.70 -6.11
N ASP A 44 5.00 -12.93 -6.98
CA ASP A 44 6.02 -11.95 -6.63
C ASP A 44 5.38 -10.62 -6.16
N ARG A 45 6.23 -9.71 -5.71
CA ARG A 45 5.82 -8.38 -5.22
C ARG A 45 5.09 -7.57 -6.30
N ILE A 46 5.46 -7.76 -7.57
CA ILE A 46 4.86 -7.06 -8.71
C ILE A 46 3.43 -7.56 -8.91
N LYS A 47 3.21 -8.87 -9.04
CA LYS A 47 1.88 -9.49 -9.19
C LYS A 47 0.94 -9.11 -8.05
N ILE A 48 1.42 -9.09 -6.81
CA ILE A 48 0.61 -8.64 -5.67
C ILE A 48 0.23 -7.16 -5.83
N ALA A 49 1.15 -6.27 -6.20
CA ALA A 49 0.83 -4.86 -6.42
C ALA A 49 -0.21 -4.66 -7.55
N ASP A 50 -0.10 -5.45 -8.63
CA ASP A 50 -1.06 -5.47 -9.74
C ASP A 50 -2.46 -5.90 -9.27
N LEU A 51 -2.54 -6.97 -8.50
CA LEU A 51 -3.80 -7.48 -7.95
C LEU A 51 -4.42 -6.51 -6.94
N MET A 52 -3.60 -5.91 -6.06
CA MET A 52 -4.06 -4.90 -5.11
C MET A 52 -4.64 -3.69 -5.84
N GLU A 53 -4.00 -3.20 -6.90
CA GLU A 53 -4.55 -2.08 -7.67
C GLU A 53 -5.84 -2.47 -8.40
N LYS A 54 -5.93 -3.69 -8.91
CA LYS A 54 -7.13 -4.19 -9.59
C LYS A 54 -8.33 -4.29 -8.64
N LYS A 55 -8.10 -4.76 -7.41
CA LYS A 55 -9.14 -4.96 -6.38
C LYS A 55 -9.48 -3.67 -5.63
N PHE A 56 -8.46 -2.89 -5.25
CA PHE A 56 -8.59 -1.66 -4.47
C PHE A 56 -8.11 -0.46 -5.28
N ARG A 57 -8.99 0.17 -6.05
CA ARG A 57 -8.58 1.20 -7.00
C ARG A 57 -8.05 2.48 -6.32
N GLY A 58 -6.99 3.04 -6.89
CA GLY A 58 -6.47 4.37 -6.55
C GLY A 58 -5.92 4.44 -5.12
N ALA A 59 -6.35 5.43 -4.34
CA ALA A 59 -5.82 5.60 -2.97
C ALA A 59 -6.14 4.42 -2.03
N ALA A 60 -7.19 3.65 -2.34
CA ALA A 60 -7.65 2.54 -1.50
C ALA A 60 -6.63 1.38 -1.43
N CYS A 61 -5.87 1.09 -2.49
CA CYS A 61 -4.82 0.06 -2.43
C CYS A 61 -3.75 0.40 -1.39
N VAL A 62 -3.38 1.68 -1.28
CA VAL A 62 -2.39 2.15 -0.31
C VAL A 62 -2.96 2.11 1.11
N ASP A 63 -4.24 2.44 1.28
CA ASP A 63 -4.90 2.37 2.59
C ASP A 63 -4.97 0.94 3.11
N LYS A 64 -5.34 -0.01 2.24
CA LYS A 64 -5.37 -1.42 2.58
C LYS A 64 -3.99 -1.94 2.99
N LEU A 65 -2.94 -1.54 2.28
CA LEU A 65 -1.57 -1.92 2.66
C LEU A 65 -1.16 -1.31 4.00
N ILE A 66 -1.48 -0.04 4.23
CA ILE A 66 -1.25 0.65 5.51
C ILE A 66 -1.96 -0.06 6.66
N GLU A 67 -3.19 -0.54 6.44
CA GLU A 67 -3.96 -1.28 7.43
C GLU A 67 -3.24 -2.57 7.84
N LEU A 68 -2.86 -3.40 6.87
CA LEU A 68 -2.15 -4.65 7.12
C LEU A 68 -0.83 -4.45 7.88
N PHE A 69 -0.08 -3.41 7.54
CA PHE A 69 1.21 -3.14 8.20
C PHE A 69 1.07 -2.69 9.65
N LYS A 70 -0.11 -2.24 10.11
CA LYS A 70 -0.31 -1.85 11.52
C LYS A 70 -0.25 -3.04 12.48
N ASP A 71 -0.55 -4.23 11.97
CA ASP A 71 -0.65 -5.45 12.76
C ASP A 71 0.67 -6.23 12.76
N ILE A 72 1.61 -5.86 11.88
CA ILE A 72 2.95 -6.44 11.81
C ILE A 72 3.93 -5.55 12.58
N LYS A 73 4.46 -6.05 13.70
CA LYS A 73 5.27 -5.28 14.68
C LYS A 73 6.39 -4.47 14.02
N ASP A 74 7.16 -5.10 13.12
CA ASP A 74 8.34 -4.50 12.50
C ASP A 74 8.01 -3.46 11.43
N LEU A 75 6.80 -3.52 10.85
CA LEU A 75 6.38 -2.66 9.73
C LEU A 75 5.49 -1.48 10.16
N LYS A 76 4.97 -1.55 11.38
CA LYS A 76 3.93 -0.65 11.91
C LYS A 76 4.30 0.82 11.91
N LYS A 77 5.57 1.16 12.14
CA LYS A 77 5.99 2.55 12.33
C LYS A 77 6.54 3.18 11.05
N ASP A 78 7.73 2.79 10.62
CA ASP A 78 8.48 3.53 9.60
C ASP A 78 7.85 3.42 8.21
N ILE A 79 7.55 2.19 7.78
CA ILE A 79 6.97 1.95 6.45
C ILE A 79 5.56 2.56 6.36
N THR A 80 4.73 2.36 7.38
CA THR A 80 3.39 2.96 7.43
C THR A 80 3.43 4.50 7.34
N LYS A 81 4.38 5.15 8.03
CA LYS A 81 4.59 6.60 7.95
C LYS A 81 5.01 7.03 6.54
N LYS A 82 5.90 6.27 5.89
CA LYS A 82 6.37 6.51 4.52
C LYS A 82 5.23 6.40 3.49
N LEU A 83 4.40 5.36 3.61
CA LEU A 83 3.23 5.14 2.75
C LEU A 83 2.23 6.29 2.86
N ARG A 84 1.88 6.71 4.08
CA ARG A 84 0.98 7.87 4.31
C ARG A 84 1.50 9.15 3.67
N ARG A 85 2.79 9.44 3.85
CA ARG A 85 3.44 10.62 3.25
C ARG A 85 3.42 10.55 1.71
N ALA A 86 3.70 9.39 1.14
CA ALA A 86 3.70 9.20 -0.30
C ALA A 86 2.30 9.34 -0.90
N LYS A 87 1.29 8.73 -0.27
CA LYS A 87 -0.12 8.88 -0.63
C LYS A 87 -0.54 10.34 -0.67
N LEU A 88 -0.21 11.12 0.37
CA LEU A 88 -0.55 12.55 0.42
C LEU A 88 0.13 13.35 -0.71
N LYS A 89 1.39 13.05 -1.04
CA LYS A 89 2.11 13.71 -2.14
C LYS A 89 1.44 13.44 -3.49
N VAL A 90 1.05 12.20 -3.75
CA VAL A 90 0.35 11.82 -4.99
C VAL A 90 -1.03 12.48 -5.05
N ALA A 91 -1.81 12.45 -3.97
CA ALA A 91 -3.12 13.09 -3.92
C ALA A 91 -3.04 14.60 -4.23
N LYS A 92 -2.04 15.31 -3.70
CA LYS A 92 -1.80 16.73 -4.02
C LYS A 92 -1.48 16.95 -5.49
N LYS A 93 -0.58 16.14 -6.06
CA LYS A 93 -0.18 16.22 -7.48
C LYS A 93 -1.35 15.97 -8.43
N ILE A 94 -2.21 14.99 -8.11
CA ILE A 94 -3.42 14.72 -8.89
C ILE A 94 -4.36 15.92 -8.82
N LYS A 95 -4.63 16.45 -7.62
CA LYS A 95 -5.53 17.61 -7.44
C LYS A 95 -5.05 18.86 -8.18
N GLU A 96 -3.74 19.10 -8.23
CA GLU A 96 -3.15 20.21 -8.98
C GLU A 96 -3.34 20.04 -10.50
N LYS A 97 -3.07 18.85 -11.03
CA LYS A 97 -3.30 18.53 -12.45
C LYS A 97 -4.77 18.63 -12.87
N THR A 98 -5.71 18.35 -11.97
CA THR A 98 -7.15 18.44 -12.25
C THR A 98 -7.69 19.88 -12.17
N LYS A 99 -6.97 20.81 -11.55
CA LYS A 99 -7.43 22.20 -11.32
C LYS A 99 -7.17 23.17 -12.46
N THR A 100 -6.56 22.75 -13.57
CA THR A 100 -6.33 23.63 -14.72
C THR A 100 -7.56 23.67 -15.64
N PRO A 101 -8.23 24.82 -15.86
CA PRO A 101 -9.20 24.96 -16.93
C PRO A 101 -8.44 25.14 -18.25
N ARG A 102 -8.69 24.23 -19.20
CA ARG A 102 -8.40 24.42 -20.62
C ARG A 102 -9.27 25.56 -21.16
N LYS A 103 -8.71 26.77 -21.31
CA LYS A 103 -9.25 27.88 -22.12
C LYS A 103 -8.02 28.69 -22.55
N SER A 104 -7.53 28.61 -23.78
CA SER A 104 -8.19 29.06 -25.00
C SER A 104 -7.80 28.22 -26.21
N SER A 105 -8.81 27.62 -26.85
CA SER A 105 -8.83 27.38 -28.29
C SER A 105 -9.88 28.32 -28.84
N ASN A 106 -9.49 29.25 -29.70
CA ASN A 106 -10.33 29.66 -30.82
C ASN A 106 -9.41 29.89 -32.01
N GLN A 107 -9.67 29.09 -33.02
CA GLN A 107 -9.06 29.05 -34.33
C GLN A 107 -9.79 30.07 -35.22
N GLY A 108 -9.03 30.73 -36.08
CA GLY A 108 -9.52 31.54 -37.19
C GLY A 108 -8.42 32.51 -37.60
N ARG A 109 -7.92 32.58 -38.83
CA ARG A 109 -8.26 31.93 -40.10
C ARG A 109 -7.12 32.35 -41.06
N SER A 110 -6.65 31.44 -41.92
CA SER A 110 -5.88 31.69 -43.16
C SER A 110 -4.42 32.21 -43.07
N CYS A 111 -3.48 31.45 -43.62
CA CYS A 111 -2.28 31.97 -44.33
C CYS A 111 -2.67 32.28 -45.80
N PRO A 112 -1.82 32.82 -46.73
CA PRO A 112 -0.46 33.39 -46.65
C PRO A 112 -0.28 34.76 -47.41
N VAL A 113 0.98 35.26 -47.50
CA VAL A 113 1.50 36.38 -48.34
C VAL A 113 1.25 37.78 -47.71
N THR A 114 2.23 38.63 -47.37
CA THR A 114 3.22 39.31 -48.25
C THR A 114 4.43 39.85 -47.44
N SER A 115 5.56 39.89 -48.14
CA SER A 115 6.90 40.45 -47.95
C SER A 115 7.14 41.69 -47.06
N THR A 116 8.33 41.65 -46.42
CA THR A 116 9.36 42.71 -46.27
C THR A 116 8.96 44.08 -45.70
N THR A 117 9.53 44.44 -44.53
CA THR A 117 10.56 45.49 -44.39
C THR A 117 10.95 45.66 -42.91
N ALA A 118 12.26 45.72 -42.67
CA ALA A 118 12.85 46.15 -41.43
C ALA A 118 12.74 47.69 -41.31
N THR A 119 12.43 48.22 -40.13
CA THR A 119 12.92 49.54 -39.69
C THR A 119 12.93 49.56 -38.16
N GLN A 120 14.02 50.14 -37.66
CA GLN A 120 14.41 50.26 -36.27
C GLN A 120 13.59 51.30 -35.49
N GLU A 121 13.92 51.34 -34.20
CA GLU A 121 13.82 52.48 -33.28
C GLU A 121 12.63 52.54 -32.32
N GLY A 122 13.01 52.41 -31.05
CA GLY A 122 12.64 53.40 -30.03
C GLY A 122 11.31 53.17 -29.33
N GLN A 123 11.36 52.65 -28.10
CA GLN A 123 10.47 53.12 -27.04
C GLN A 123 10.95 52.79 -25.63
N LYS A 124 11.65 53.77 -25.06
CA LYS A 124 11.71 54.11 -23.64
C LYS A 124 10.30 54.22 -23.07
N ARG A 125 9.98 53.48 -21.99
CA ARG A 125 9.06 53.92 -20.92
C ARG A 125 9.15 53.06 -19.64
N LYS A 126 9.69 53.75 -18.63
CA LYS A 126 9.69 53.59 -17.17
C LYS A 126 8.38 53.06 -16.57
N ASN A 127 8.48 52.26 -15.49
CA ASN A 127 7.61 52.25 -14.30
C ASN A 127 8.37 51.52 -13.16
N THR A 128 9.07 52.22 -12.27
CA THR A 128 8.62 52.79 -10.97
C THR A 128 8.29 51.73 -9.92
N VAL A 129 9.28 51.49 -9.04
CA VAL A 129 9.14 51.03 -7.65
C VAL A 129 8.16 51.93 -6.91
N LYS A 130 7.22 51.35 -6.14
CA LYS A 130 6.74 52.00 -4.92
C LYS A 130 6.30 50.98 -3.86
N GLU A 131 6.63 51.42 -2.67
CA GLU A 131 6.67 50.78 -1.37
C GLU A 131 5.29 50.64 -0.72
N LYS A 132 5.28 49.96 0.43
CA LYS A 132 4.16 49.59 1.31
C LYS A 132 3.32 50.78 1.80
N PRO A 133 2.18 50.52 2.45
CA PRO A 133 2.19 50.71 3.90
C PRO A 133 1.46 49.62 4.72
N VAL A 134 2.04 49.42 5.90
CA VAL A 134 1.54 48.69 7.09
C VAL A 134 0.35 49.43 7.71
N THR A 135 -0.71 48.72 8.15
CA THR A 135 -1.19 48.78 9.56
C THR A 135 -2.35 47.81 9.89
N LYS A 136 -2.18 47.12 11.03
CA LYS A 136 -3.16 46.77 12.07
C LYS A 136 -4.42 45.95 11.71
N LYS A 137 -4.48 44.71 12.23
CA LYS A 137 -5.11 44.44 13.55
C LYS A 137 -4.83 43.00 14.02
N GLN A 138 -4.36 42.89 15.26
CA GLN A 138 -4.42 41.67 16.08
C GLN A 138 -5.89 41.27 16.31
N LYS A 139 -6.15 39.96 16.37
CA LYS A 139 -6.88 39.37 17.50
C LYS A 139 -6.52 37.88 17.63
N VAL A 140 -5.76 37.60 18.68
CA VAL A 140 -5.66 36.29 19.33
C VAL A 140 -7.02 35.99 19.97
N SER A 141 -7.53 34.78 19.80
CA SER A 141 -8.42 34.17 20.78
C SER A 141 -8.07 32.69 20.88
N GLN A 142 -7.35 32.39 21.94
CA GLN A 142 -7.24 31.12 22.61
C GLN A 142 -8.62 30.79 23.18
N GLU A 143 -9.21 29.67 22.80
CA GLU A 143 -10.28 29.07 23.60
C GLU A 143 -9.93 27.59 23.82
N GLN A 144 -9.38 27.37 25.00
CA GLN A 144 -9.26 26.11 25.67
C GLN A 144 -10.64 25.74 26.20
N SER A 145 -11.23 24.67 25.68
CA SER A 145 -12.35 24.01 26.33
C SER A 145 -11.96 22.56 26.60
N GLN A 146 -11.63 22.30 27.86
CA GLN A 146 -11.49 20.97 28.44
C GLN A 146 -12.76 20.14 28.19
N PRO A 147 -12.65 18.80 28.14
CA PRO A 147 -13.82 17.94 28.19
C PRO A 147 -14.45 18.01 29.60
N PRO A 148 -15.77 18.22 29.73
CA PRO A 148 -16.45 18.08 31.01
C PRO A 148 -16.81 16.59 31.21
N CYS A 149 -16.11 15.94 32.13
CA CYS A 149 -16.59 14.81 32.94
C CYS A 149 -15.86 14.95 34.30
N PRO A 150 -16.43 14.65 35.48
CA PRO A 150 -17.44 13.60 35.73
C PRO A 150 -18.53 13.95 36.78
N SER A 151 -19.68 13.28 36.73
CA SER A 151 -20.63 13.13 37.86
C SER A 151 -21.67 12.09 37.45
N GLY A 152 -22.09 11.11 38.22
CA GLY A 152 -21.86 10.82 39.62
C GLY A 152 -22.26 9.36 39.91
N ALA A 153 -22.03 8.98 41.16
CA ALA A 153 -22.12 7.63 41.70
C ALA A 153 -23.45 6.90 41.49
N SER A 154 -23.36 5.57 41.36
CA SER A 154 -24.24 4.68 42.11
C SER A 154 -23.53 3.38 42.47
N THR A 155 -23.49 3.16 43.77
CA THR A 155 -23.21 1.94 44.50
C THR A 155 -24.19 0.84 44.15
N SER A 156 -23.72 -0.41 44.03
CA SER A 156 -24.11 -1.53 44.92
C SER A 156 -23.72 -2.87 44.29
N ALA A 157 -23.06 -3.71 45.11
CA ALA A 157 -23.34 -5.14 45.35
C ALA A 157 -23.41 -6.10 44.13
N THR A 158 -23.00 -7.37 44.15
CA THR A 158 -22.44 -8.33 45.10
C THR A 158 -22.56 -9.66 44.33
N MET A 159 -21.53 -10.52 44.44
CA MET A 159 -21.57 -11.98 44.19
C MET A 159 -21.83 -12.45 42.75
N ASP A 160 -20.80 -13.01 42.14
CA ASP A 160 -20.62 -14.47 42.03
C ASP A 160 -19.84 -14.82 40.77
N HIS A 161 -18.70 -15.45 40.98
CA HIS A 161 -18.05 -16.26 39.98
C HIS A 161 -18.90 -17.53 39.78
N PRO A 162 -19.04 -17.98 38.52
CA PRO A 162 -18.63 -19.34 38.26
C PRO A 162 -17.59 -19.41 37.14
N SER A 163 -16.62 -20.26 37.42
CA SER A 163 -15.54 -20.79 36.58
C SER A 163 -15.98 -21.30 35.19
N PRO A 164 -15.04 -21.44 34.24
CA PRO A 164 -15.33 -21.66 32.82
C PRO A 164 -15.79 -23.11 32.54
N PRO A 165 -16.59 -23.34 31.49
CA PRO A 165 -16.82 -24.70 31.00
C PRO A 165 -15.55 -25.23 30.33
N GLN A 166 -14.79 -26.05 31.07
CA GLN A 166 -13.96 -27.08 30.47
C GLN A 166 -14.89 -28.23 30.06
N ILE A 167 -14.85 -28.59 28.77
CA ILE A 167 -15.27 -29.90 28.31
C ILE A 167 -14.25 -30.42 27.30
N SER A 168 -13.45 -31.34 27.83
CA SER A 168 -13.09 -32.63 27.26
C SER A 168 -12.52 -32.69 25.85
N SER A 169 -11.21 -32.94 25.85
CA SER A 169 -10.48 -33.74 24.88
C SER A 169 -11.26 -34.98 24.45
N SER A 170 -11.45 -35.16 23.15
CA SER A 170 -11.62 -36.48 22.54
C SER A 170 -10.29 -36.90 21.95
N SER A 171 -9.56 -37.71 22.72
CA SER A 171 -8.48 -38.56 22.23
C SER A 171 -9.11 -39.61 21.32
N SER A 172 -9.03 -39.42 20.00
CA SER A 172 -9.29 -40.50 19.05
C SER A 172 -7.97 -41.24 18.85
N SER A 173 -7.76 -42.30 19.62
CA SER A 173 -6.65 -43.22 19.45
C SER A 173 -7.05 -44.40 18.56
N PHE A 174 -6.07 -44.85 17.79
CA PHE A 174 -5.94 -46.15 17.11
C PHE A 174 -6.60 -46.33 15.74
N ILE A 175 -5.77 -46.18 14.70
CA ILE A 175 -5.62 -47.24 13.69
C ILE A 175 -4.12 -47.56 13.63
N SER A 176 -3.71 -48.63 14.30
CA SER A 176 -2.48 -49.37 14.00
C SER A 176 -2.74 -50.25 12.77
N LEU A 177 -1.74 -50.41 11.89
CA LEU A 177 -1.54 -51.43 10.83
C LEU A 177 -0.79 -50.71 9.70
N THR A 178 0.41 -51.07 9.24
CA THR A 178 1.30 -52.20 9.53
C THR A 178 2.67 -51.78 8.99
N GLU A 179 3.71 -52.06 9.76
CA GLU A 179 5.10 -52.00 9.30
C GLU A 179 5.31 -53.14 8.29
N GLU A 180 5.85 -52.83 7.12
CA GLU A 180 6.54 -53.80 6.28
C GLU A 180 8.00 -53.37 6.22
N GLU A 181 8.78 -53.89 7.16
CA GLU A 181 10.22 -54.06 7.01
C GLU A 181 10.48 -55.55 6.88
N SER A 182 10.97 -55.98 5.71
CA SER A 182 11.62 -57.28 5.54
C SER A 182 12.92 -57.09 4.75
N GLU A 183 13.96 -56.71 5.49
CA GLU A 183 15.20 -57.48 5.64
C GLU A 183 15.73 -58.27 4.42
N ARG A 184 16.85 -57.77 3.85
CA ARG A 184 18.13 -58.42 3.46
C ARG A 184 18.07 -59.76 2.67
N ASP A 185 18.89 -60.03 1.64
CA ASP A 185 20.36 -60.13 1.66
C ASP A 185 20.89 -60.67 0.29
N ALA A 186 22.22 -60.59 0.08
CA ALA A 186 23.07 -61.40 -0.81
C ALA A 186 23.15 -61.20 -2.36
N ALA A 187 24.20 -60.47 -2.76
CA ALA A 187 25.40 -60.93 -3.50
C ALA A 187 25.34 -61.62 -4.91
N SER A 188 26.32 -61.18 -5.74
CA SER A 188 26.92 -61.82 -6.95
C SER A 188 26.08 -61.85 -8.23
N THR A 189 26.53 -61.53 -9.45
CA THR A 189 27.84 -61.22 -10.10
C THR A 189 27.51 -60.67 -11.51
N PRO A 190 28.44 -60.02 -12.25
CA PRO A 190 28.17 -59.45 -13.57
C PRO A 190 28.42 -60.47 -14.70
N VAL A 191 27.61 -60.42 -15.76
CA VAL A 191 27.93 -61.06 -17.05
C VAL A 191 28.10 -59.96 -18.09
N GLN A 192 29.33 -59.84 -18.59
CA GLN A 192 29.66 -59.14 -19.82
C GLN A 192 29.20 -59.98 -21.00
N GLU A 193 28.53 -59.36 -21.97
CA GLU A 193 28.47 -59.87 -23.34
C GLU A 193 28.71 -58.69 -24.31
N ASN A 194 29.98 -58.50 -24.66
CA ASN A 194 30.37 -57.71 -25.83
C ASN A 194 30.67 -58.71 -26.94
N THR A 195 29.71 -58.88 -27.85
CA THR A 195 29.92 -59.63 -29.10
C THR A 195 30.43 -58.67 -30.17
N ALA A 196 31.63 -58.96 -30.66
CA ALA A 196 32.19 -58.40 -31.88
C ALA A 196 31.87 -59.32 -33.06
N VAL A 197 31.39 -58.76 -34.17
CA VAL A 197 31.69 -59.15 -35.55
C VAL A 197 31.72 -57.88 -36.39
#